data_AF-A0A2N4UUX0-F1
#
_entry.id   AF-A0A2N4UUX0-F1
#
_cell.length_a   1.000
_cell.length_b   1.000
_cell.length_c   1.000
_cell.angle_alpha   90.00
_cell.angle_beta   90.00
_cell.angle_gamma   90.00
#
_symmetry.space_group_name_H-M   'P 1'
#
loop_
_entity.id
_entity.type
_entity.pdbx_description
1 polymer ?
#
loop_
_entity_poly.entity_id
_entity_poly.type
_entity_poly.pdbx_seq_one_letter_code
_entity_poly.pdbx_strand_id
1 'polypeptide(L)'
;MKKWIILVFVIILGTGVFYTVARTEPPITLKELITQPQQWQVKVPDTTASIHLTSIKQLQQQPYLMGEYQTPDGADNTTIYLDANQAVQQGKYIATSFVTTNSGSGTFYYLSVFEQHNKKLENLTNVFIGDRINIEKIAIVNNNPLMIKIDYKTHGENTPYALPADVAKSQIYQLKDNQLVLQK
;
A
#
# COMPACT_ATOMS: atom_id res chain seq x y z
N MET A 1 -16.47 -36.22 70.39
CA MET A 1 -15.17 -36.06 69.70
C MET A 1 -15.41 -35.74 68.24
N LYS A 2 -14.97 -34.58 67.74
CA LYS A 2 -14.55 -34.40 66.35
C LYS A 2 -13.77 -33.09 66.25
N LYS A 3 -12.50 -33.26 65.88
CA LYS A 3 -11.45 -32.25 65.85
C LYS A 3 -11.62 -31.36 64.61
N TRP A 4 -11.34 -30.08 64.79
CA TRP A 4 -11.22 -29.08 63.74
C TRP A 4 -9.89 -29.28 63.01
N ILE A 5 -9.90 -29.15 61.69
CA ILE A 5 -8.69 -28.97 60.88
C ILE A 5 -8.88 -27.68 60.09
N ILE A 6 -8.08 -26.68 60.41
CA ILE A 6 -7.95 -25.42 59.67
C ILE A 6 -6.93 -25.68 58.56
N LEU A 7 -7.35 -25.53 57.30
CA LEU A 7 -6.46 -25.58 56.15
C LEU A 7 -5.91 -24.17 55.89
N VAL A 8 -4.62 -23.96 56.10
CA VAL A 8 -3.92 -22.72 55.76
C VAL A 8 -3.53 -22.80 54.29
N PHE A 9 -4.11 -21.93 53.45
CA PHE A 9 -3.61 -21.69 52.10
C PHE A 9 -2.44 -20.71 52.17
N VAL A 10 -1.24 -21.17 51.78
CA VAL A 10 -0.08 -20.32 51.55
C VAL A 10 -0.30 -19.58 50.23
N ILE A 11 -0.45 -18.25 50.30
CA ILE A 11 -0.47 -17.38 49.12
C ILE A 11 0.99 -17.12 48.72
N ILE A 12 1.42 -17.69 47.60
CA ILE A 12 2.67 -17.32 46.96
C ILE A 12 2.36 -16.10 46.07
N LEU A 13 2.72 -14.91 46.55
CA LEU A 13 2.75 -13.68 45.74
C LEU A 13 3.93 -13.78 44.76
N GLY A 14 3.71 -14.43 43.63
CA GLY A 14 4.60 -14.31 42.48
C GLY A 14 4.42 -12.93 41.86
N THR A 15 5.48 -12.12 41.87
CA THR A 15 5.58 -10.89 41.08
C THR A 15 5.57 -11.24 39.59
N GLY A 16 4.37 -11.47 39.05
CA GLY A 16 4.16 -11.65 37.62
C GLY A 16 4.42 -10.32 36.92
N VAL A 17 5.58 -10.20 36.28
CA VAL A 17 5.76 -9.22 35.21
C VAL A 17 4.81 -9.65 34.09
N PHE A 18 3.71 -8.92 33.94
CA PHE A 18 2.83 -9.07 32.79
C PHE A 18 3.59 -8.54 31.57
N TYR A 19 4.25 -9.45 30.85
CA TYR A 19 4.66 -9.17 29.48
C TYR A 19 3.37 -9.00 28.68
N THR A 20 3.02 -7.76 28.35
CA THR A 20 2.09 -7.51 27.25
C THR A 20 2.80 -8.00 25.99
N VAL A 21 2.52 -9.23 25.58
CA VAL A 21 2.89 -9.71 24.25
C VAL A 21 2.04 -8.86 23.32
N ALA A 22 2.65 -7.86 22.69
CA ALA A 22 2.02 -7.13 21.60
C ALA A 22 1.53 -8.17 20.60
N ARG A 23 0.21 -8.35 20.54
CA ARG A 23 -0.43 -9.30 19.63
C ARG A 23 -0.13 -8.78 18.23
N THR A 24 0.88 -9.34 17.57
CA THR A 24 1.13 -9.09 16.16
C THR A 24 -0.06 -9.66 15.42
N GLU A 25 -0.98 -8.81 15.01
CA GLU A 25 -2.08 -9.19 14.14
C GLU A 25 -1.49 -9.85 12.88
N PRO A 26 -2.07 -10.95 12.40
CA PRO A 26 -1.57 -11.58 11.19
C PRO A 26 -1.62 -10.56 10.04
N PRO A 27 -0.60 -10.54 9.15
CA PRO A 27 -0.61 -9.64 8.01
C PRO A 27 -1.86 -9.95 7.16
N ILE A 28 -2.75 -8.97 7.06
CA ILE A 28 -3.92 -9.04 6.18
C ILE A 28 -3.44 -9.27 4.74
N THR A 29 -4.16 -10.13 4.03
CA THR A 29 -3.79 -10.54 2.66
C THR A 29 -4.29 -9.53 1.63
N LEU A 30 -3.57 -9.38 0.52
CA LEU A 30 -3.98 -8.57 -0.64
C LEU A 30 -5.39 -8.91 -1.16
N LYS A 31 -5.86 -10.14 -0.95
CA LYS A 31 -7.21 -10.59 -1.31
C LYS A 31 -8.31 -9.89 -0.50
N GLU A 32 -8.04 -9.54 0.75
CA GLU A 32 -9.00 -8.79 1.58
C GLU A 32 -9.14 -7.33 1.13
N LEU A 33 -8.07 -6.76 0.56
CA LEU A 33 -8.08 -5.44 -0.07
C LEU A 33 -9.12 -5.37 -1.19
N ILE A 34 -9.19 -6.44 -2.00
CA ILE A 34 -10.11 -6.57 -3.15
C ILE A 34 -11.54 -6.88 -2.71
N THR A 35 -11.72 -7.77 -1.74
CA THR A 35 -13.06 -8.25 -1.36
C THR A 35 -13.82 -7.27 -0.46
N GLN A 36 -13.12 -6.39 0.27
CA GLN A 36 -13.74 -5.46 1.23
C GLN A 36 -13.10 -4.05 1.17
N PRO A 37 -13.03 -3.39 0.00
CA PRO A 37 -12.27 -2.13 -0.18
C PRO A 37 -12.68 -1.03 0.80
N GLN A 38 -13.97 -0.93 1.11
CA GLN A 38 -14.54 0.09 2.02
C GLN A 38 -13.96 0.07 3.43
N GLN A 39 -13.42 -1.06 3.86
CA GLN A 39 -12.83 -1.19 5.20
C GLN A 39 -11.40 -0.66 5.26
N TRP A 40 -10.83 -0.27 4.13
CA TRP A 40 -9.45 0.17 4.02
C TRP A 40 -9.34 1.68 3.90
N GLN A 41 -8.39 2.22 4.66
CA GLN A 41 -7.96 3.61 4.53
C GLN A 41 -6.60 3.66 3.86
N VAL A 42 -6.43 4.57 2.91
CA VAL A 42 -5.18 4.83 2.20
C VAL A 42 -4.79 6.28 2.44
N LYS A 43 -3.57 6.50 2.93
CA LYS A 43 -3.00 7.85 3.02
C LYS A 43 -2.65 8.34 1.61
N VAL A 44 -3.12 9.52 1.24
CA VAL A 44 -2.83 10.14 -0.06
C VAL A 44 -1.36 10.60 -0.04
N PRO A 45 -0.53 10.18 -1.02
CA PRO A 45 0.86 10.62 -1.16
C PRO A 45 1.04 12.12 -1.01
N ASP A 46 2.14 12.52 -0.37
CA ASP A 46 2.53 13.92 -0.15
C ASP A 46 1.49 14.80 0.59
N THR A 47 0.48 14.19 1.21
CA THR A 47 -0.50 14.87 2.05
C THR A 47 -0.60 14.24 3.44
N THR A 48 -1.35 14.88 4.34
CA THR A 48 -1.76 14.29 5.62
C THR A 48 -3.12 13.58 5.54
N ALA A 49 -3.78 13.62 4.39
CA ALA A 49 -5.13 13.10 4.22
C ALA A 49 -5.15 11.57 4.10
N SER A 50 -6.20 10.96 4.63
CA SER A 50 -6.51 9.55 4.42
C SER A 50 -7.91 9.42 3.85
N ILE A 51 -8.05 8.56 2.85
CA ILE A 51 -9.32 8.31 2.16
C ILE A 51 -9.73 6.85 2.30
N HIS A 52 -11.03 6.59 2.23
CA HIS A 52 -11.55 5.24 2.09
C HIS A 52 -11.55 4.81 0.61
N LEU A 53 -11.27 3.54 0.35
CA LEU A 53 -11.47 2.96 -0.98
C LEU A 53 -12.96 2.61 -1.13
N THR A 54 -13.63 3.28 -2.07
CA THR A 54 -15.09 3.24 -2.20
C THR A 54 -15.60 2.23 -3.21
N SER A 55 -14.81 1.89 -4.22
CA SER A 55 -15.29 1.01 -5.30
C SER A 55 -14.16 0.33 -6.05
N ILE A 56 -14.53 -0.53 -7.00
CA ILE A 56 -13.62 -1.08 -7.99
C ILE A 56 -13.99 -0.46 -9.34
N LYS A 57 -13.02 0.16 -10.02
CA LYS A 57 -13.19 0.79 -11.33
C LYS A 57 -12.19 0.23 -12.32
N GLN A 58 -12.57 0.20 -13.59
CA GLN A 58 -11.70 -0.24 -14.67
C GLN A 58 -10.90 0.96 -15.19
N LEU A 59 -9.57 0.86 -15.19
CA LEU A 59 -8.66 1.79 -15.86
C LEU A 59 -7.82 0.97 -16.83
N GLN A 60 -7.80 1.36 -18.12
CA GLN A 60 -7.15 0.58 -19.19
C GLN A 60 -7.51 -0.93 -19.16
N GLN A 61 -8.78 -1.26 -18.87
CA GLN A 61 -9.29 -2.64 -18.76
C GLN A 61 -8.74 -3.47 -17.58
N GLN A 62 -8.05 -2.83 -16.65
CA GLN A 62 -7.61 -3.44 -15.39
C GLN A 62 -8.45 -2.91 -14.22
N PRO A 63 -8.88 -3.78 -13.27
CA PRO A 63 -9.61 -3.34 -12.10
C PRO A 63 -8.69 -2.72 -11.06
N TYR A 64 -9.01 -1.50 -10.64
CA TYR A 64 -8.37 -0.78 -9.55
C TYR A 64 -9.35 -0.53 -8.42
N LEU A 65 -8.84 -0.58 -7.20
CA LEU A 65 -9.57 -0.05 -6.05
C LEU A 65 -9.52 1.47 -6.13
N MET A 66 -10.67 2.12 -6.02
CA MET A 66 -10.85 3.54 -6.27
C MET A 66 -11.26 4.24 -4.97
N GLY A 67 -10.77 5.45 -4.75
CA GLY A 67 -11.32 6.39 -3.78
C GLY A 67 -11.18 7.83 -4.29
N GLU A 68 -11.85 8.77 -3.62
CA GLU A 68 -11.83 10.18 -4.00
C GLU A 68 -11.22 11.01 -2.88
N TYR A 69 -10.39 11.96 -3.28
CA TYR A 69 -9.77 12.94 -2.40
C TYR A 69 -10.09 14.33 -2.90
N GLN A 70 -10.69 15.15 -2.04
CA GLN A 70 -10.87 16.58 -2.32
C GLN A 70 -9.73 17.34 -1.64
N THR A 71 -9.07 18.23 -2.39
CA THR A 71 -8.01 19.07 -1.84
C THR A 71 -8.55 19.97 -0.71
N PRO A 72 -7.71 20.41 0.25
CA PRO A 72 -8.20 21.14 1.42
C PRO A 72 -8.86 22.49 1.08
N ASP A 73 -8.51 23.07 -0.06
CA ASP A 73 -9.11 24.29 -0.61
C ASP A 73 -10.41 24.03 -1.39
N GLY A 74 -10.82 22.77 -1.52
CA GLY A 74 -12.03 22.35 -2.21
C GLY A 74 -11.96 22.49 -3.74
N ALA A 75 -10.82 22.92 -4.29
CA ALA A 75 -10.70 23.31 -5.69
C ALA A 75 -10.64 22.10 -6.64
N ASP A 76 -10.00 21.00 -6.22
CA ASP A 76 -9.77 19.84 -7.06
C ASP A 76 -10.27 18.54 -6.41
N ASN A 77 -10.98 17.76 -7.21
CA ASN A 77 -11.29 16.37 -6.91
C ASN A 77 -10.26 15.48 -7.60
N THR A 78 -9.42 14.83 -6.80
CA THR A 78 -8.48 13.82 -7.28
C THR A 78 -9.08 12.44 -7.07
N THR A 79 -9.23 11.68 -8.15
CA THR A 79 -9.54 10.26 -8.04
C THR A 79 -8.25 9.48 -7.88
N ILE A 80 -8.24 8.57 -6.92
CA ILE A 80 -7.11 7.74 -6.57
C ILE A 80 -7.45 6.29 -6.91
N TYR A 81 -6.50 5.60 -7.51
CA TYR A 81 -6.62 4.20 -7.88
C TYR A 81 -5.44 3.40 -7.32
N LEU A 82 -5.71 2.20 -6.84
CA LEU A 82 -4.72 1.26 -6.32
C LEU A 82 -4.87 -0.09 -7.03
N ASP A 83 -3.80 -0.58 -7.64
CA ASP A 83 -3.82 -1.88 -8.33
C ASP A 83 -3.57 -3.03 -7.35
N ALA A 84 -4.64 -3.57 -6.78
CA ALA A 84 -4.52 -4.68 -5.86
C ALA A 84 -4.07 -6.00 -6.54
N ASN A 85 -4.20 -6.13 -7.86
CA ASN A 85 -3.80 -7.35 -8.59
C ASN A 85 -2.29 -7.40 -8.83
N GLN A 86 -1.67 -6.23 -8.98
CA GLN A 86 -0.22 -6.10 -9.11
C GLN A 86 0.48 -5.84 -7.78
N ALA A 87 -0.27 -5.79 -6.67
CA ALA A 87 0.33 -5.60 -5.36
C ALA A 87 1.20 -6.80 -4.97
N VAL A 88 2.34 -6.50 -4.36
CA VAL A 88 3.27 -7.48 -3.82
C VAL A 88 3.59 -7.14 -2.37
N GLN A 89 3.78 -8.15 -1.54
CA GLN A 89 3.91 -7.98 -0.10
C GLN A 89 5.18 -8.65 0.44
N GLN A 90 5.90 -7.96 1.33
CA GLN A 90 7.02 -8.50 2.10
C GLN A 90 6.90 -8.02 3.55
N GLY A 91 6.52 -8.93 4.45
CA GLY A 91 6.20 -8.58 5.83
C GLY A 91 5.04 -7.58 5.89
N LYS A 92 5.28 -6.44 6.53
CA LYS A 92 4.32 -5.32 6.66
C LYS A 92 4.28 -4.39 5.44
N TYR A 93 5.20 -4.55 4.50
CA TYR A 93 5.30 -3.66 3.34
C TYR A 93 4.49 -4.21 2.17
N ILE A 94 3.66 -3.36 1.58
CA ILE A 94 2.95 -3.62 0.32
C ILE A 94 3.46 -2.64 -0.72
N ALA A 95 3.97 -3.15 -1.84
CA ALA A 95 4.32 -2.34 -3.00
C ALA A 95 3.27 -2.53 -4.10
N THR A 96 2.76 -1.45 -4.67
CA THR A 96 1.78 -1.49 -5.76
C THR A 96 1.78 -0.18 -6.55
N SER A 97 1.05 -0.16 -7.67
CA SER A 97 0.75 1.06 -8.39
C SER A 97 -0.29 1.89 -7.65
N PHE A 98 0.03 3.17 -7.47
CA PHE A 98 -0.88 4.21 -7.07
C PHE A 98 -1.06 5.17 -8.25
N VAL A 99 -2.31 5.43 -8.63
CA VAL A 99 -2.61 6.27 -9.79
C VAL A 99 -3.47 7.44 -9.35
N THR A 100 -3.15 8.63 -9.86
CA THR A 100 -3.98 9.81 -9.67
C THR A 100 -4.52 10.33 -10.99
N THR A 101 -5.78 10.74 -10.96
CA THR A 101 -6.40 11.53 -12.03
C THR A 101 -7.02 12.77 -11.41
N ASN A 102 -6.69 13.94 -11.94
CA ASN A 102 -7.33 15.20 -11.58
C ASN A 102 -8.36 15.60 -12.65
N SER A 103 -8.99 16.76 -12.47
CA SER A 103 -9.99 17.36 -13.38
C SER A 103 -9.50 17.60 -14.84
N GLY A 104 -8.23 17.28 -15.16
CA GLY A 104 -7.67 17.29 -16.50
C GLY A 104 -7.71 15.91 -17.19
N SER A 105 -6.91 15.75 -18.26
CA SER A 105 -6.81 14.48 -19.01
C SER A 105 -5.62 13.60 -18.62
N GLY A 106 -4.84 14.03 -17.63
CA GLY A 106 -3.65 13.31 -17.16
C GLY A 106 -4.01 12.08 -16.32
N THR A 107 -3.20 11.04 -16.42
CA THR A 107 -3.29 9.87 -15.54
C THR A 107 -1.88 9.52 -15.08
N PHE A 108 -1.57 9.84 -13.84
CA PHE A 108 -0.20 9.79 -13.32
C PHE A 108 0.01 8.53 -12.49
N TYR A 109 0.99 7.73 -12.86
CA TYR A 109 1.28 6.46 -12.22
C TYR A 109 2.51 6.59 -11.34
N TYR A 110 2.38 6.06 -10.12
CA TYR A 110 3.42 6.00 -9.13
C TYR A 110 3.63 4.54 -8.70
N LEU A 111 4.88 4.19 -8.39
CA LEU A 111 5.17 3.02 -7.57
C LEU A 111 5.13 3.48 -6.12
N SER A 112 4.24 2.89 -5.32
CA SER A 112 4.06 3.24 -3.93
C SER A 112 4.37 2.06 -3.02
N VAL A 113 5.03 2.35 -1.90
CA VAL A 113 5.19 1.41 -0.79
C VAL A 113 4.32 1.89 0.36
N PHE A 114 3.46 1.01 0.83
CA PHE A 114 2.63 1.19 2.00
C PHE A 114 3.15 0.33 3.14
N GLU A 115 3.10 0.86 4.35
CA GLU A 115 3.17 0.07 5.57
C GLU A 115 1.75 -0.28 6.00
N GLN A 116 1.50 -1.56 6.16
CA GLN A 116 0.20 -2.06 6.56
C GLN A 116 0.10 -2.13 8.09
N HIS A 117 -0.88 -1.42 8.64
CA HIS A 117 -1.26 -1.49 10.05
C HIS A 117 -2.74 -1.83 10.16
N ASN A 118 -3.04 -3.10 10.46
CA ASN A 118 -4.40 -3.62 10.44
C ASN A 118 -5.06 -3.32 9.08
N LYS A 119 -6.21 -2.62 9.08
CA LYS A 119 -6.94 -2.21 7.86
C LYS A 119 -6.56 -0.82 7.33
N LYS A 120 -5.35 -0.35 7.67
CA LYS A 120 -4.81 0.92 7.20
C LYS A 120 -3.57 0.68 6.36
N LEU A 121 -3.54 1.31 5.19
CA LEU A 121 -2.36 1.39 4.34
C LEU A 121 -1.76 2.79 4.50
N GLU A 122 -0.73 2.87 5.34
CA GLU A 122 0.03 4.10 5.52
C GLU A 122 1.03 4.24 4.37
N ASN A 123 0.89 5.29 3.56
CA ASN A 123 1.85 5.56 2.51
C ASN A 123 3.20 5.90 3.13
N LEU A 124 4.21 5.05 2.88
CA LEU A 124 5.58 5.25 3.34
C LEU A 124 6.35 6.11 2.35
N THR A 125 6.21 5.80 1.06
CA THR A 125 6.88 6.51 -0.03
C THR A 125 6.24 6.17 -1.37
N ASN A 126 6.43 7.05 -2.34
CA ASN A 126 6.01 6.93 -3.72
C ASN A 126 7.08 7.52 -4.63
N VAL A 127 7.21 6.96 -5.83
CA VAL A 127 8.01 7.54 -6.90
C VAL A 127 7.20 7.61 -8.18
N PHE A 128 7.25 8.74 -8.86
CA PHE A 128 6.59 8.93 -10.14
C PHE A 128 7.24 8.04 -11.20
N ILE A 129 6.42 7.27 -11.91
CA ILE A 129 6.86 6.37 -12.98
C ILE A 129 6.55 6.96 -14.36
N GLY A 130 5.38 7.57 -14.54
CA GLY A 130 5.02 8.21 -15.79
C GLY A 130 3.55 8.63 -15.93
N ASP A 131 3.26 9.34 -17.01
CA ASP A 131 1.91 9.73 -17.45
C ASP A 131 1.40 8.72 -18.50
N ARG A 132 0.19 8.20 -18.29
CA ARG A 132 -0.52 7.27 -19.19
C ARG A 132 0.34 6.06 -19.62
N ILE A 133 1.07 5.50 -18.67
CA ILE A 133 1.84 4.26 -18.89
C ILE A 133 0.93 3.03 -18.76
N ASN A 134 1.47 1.87 -19.15
CA ASN A 134 0.88 0.56 -18.90
C ASN A 134 1.85 -0.25 -18.02
N ILE A 135 1.50 -0.47 -16.75
CA ILE A 135 2.32 -1.27 -15.84
C ILE A 135 2.03 -2.74 -16.10
N GLU A 136 3.07 -3.48 -16.46
CA GLU A 136 2.98 -4.90 -16.80
C GLU A 136 3.23 -5.79 -15.58
N LYS A 137 4.14 -5.37 -14.70
CA LYS A 137 4.49 -6.15 -13.50
C LYS A 137 5.15 -5.31 -12.42
N ILE A 138 4.81 -5.61 -11.16
CA ILE A 138 5.56 -5.22 -9.97
C ILE A 138 6.03 -6.49 -9.27
N ALA A 139 7.29 -6.53 -8.83
CA ALA A 139 7.86 -7.69 -8.16
C ALA A 139 8.88 -7.28 -7.08
N ILE A 140 8.93 -8.03 -5.98
CA ILE A 140 10.00 -7.91 -4.99
C ILE A 140 11.15 -8.81 -5.45
N VAL A 141 12.32 -8.21 -5.70
CA VAL A 141 13.51 -8.92 -6.22
C VAL A 141 14.59 -9.13 -5.15
N ASN A 142 14.53 -8.38 -4.05
CA ASN A 142 15.32 -8.61 -2.85
C ASN A 142 14.51 -8.15 -1.63
N ASN A 143 14.64 -8.81 -0.49
CA ASN A 143 13.95 -8.47 0.75
C ASN A 143 14.86 -7.82 1.80
N ASN A 144 16.18 -7.83 1.61
CA ASN A 144 17.13 -7.16 2.49
C ASN A 144 18.40 -6.73 1.71
N PRO A 145 18.50 -5.47 1.24
CA PRO A 145 17.48 -4.42 1.36
C PRO A 145 16.23 -4.74 0.52
N LEU A 146 15.08 -4.15 0.87
CA LEU A 146 13.86 -4.30 0.07
C LEU A 146 14.06 -3.65 -1.31
N MET A 147 14.05 -4.46 -2.37
CA MET A 147 14.18 -4.02 -3.75
C MET A 147 12.96 -4.44 -4.55
N ILE A 148 12.38 -3.49 -5.26
CA ILE A 148 11.15 -3.65 -6.02
C ILE A 148 11.45 -3.35 -7.48
N LYS A 149 11.16 -4.31 -8.36
CA LYS A 149 11.23 -4.16 -9.81
C LYS A 149 9.86 -3.78 -10.34
N ILE A 150 9.83 -2.83 -11.26
CA ILE A 150 8.66 -2.44 -12.04
C ILE A 150 8.97 -2.56 -13.53
N ASP A 151 8.10 -3.28 -14.23
CA ASP A 151 8.10 -3.41 -15.69
C ASP A 151 6.87 -2.69 -16.23
N TYR A 152 7.07 -1.81 -17.20
CA TYR A 152 6.00 -1.00 -17.76
C TYR A 152 6.32 -0.59 -19.19
N LYS A 153 5.28 -0.20 -19.94
CA LYS A 153 5.40 0.45 -21.23
C LYS A 153 5.05 1.93 -21.10
N THR A 154 5.83 2.77 -21.78
CA THR A 154 5.62 4.22 -21.85
C THR A 154 5.62 4.70 -23.30
N HIS A 155 5.33 5.98 -23.51
CA HIS A 155 5.39 6.62 -24.82
C HIS A 155 6.85 6.95 -25.16
N GLY A 156 7.21 6.85 -26.44
CA GLY A 156 8.49 7.37 -26.94
C GLY A 156 8.54 8.90 -26.85
N GLU A 157 9.75 9.47 -26.88
CA GLU A 157 10.01 10.91 -26.70
C GLU A 157 9.17 11.82 -27.62
N ASN A 158 8.81 11.34 -28.81
CA ASN A 158 8.00 12.06 -29.80
C ASN A 158 6.67 11.37 -30.12
N THR A 159 6.20 10.47 -29.27
CA THR A 159 4.95 9.73 -29.48
C THR A 159 3.79 10.49 -28.84
N PRO A 160 2.76 10.88 -29.60
CA PRO A 160 1.56 11.47 -29.02
C PRO A 160 0.91 10.53 -28.01
N TYR A 161 0.47 11.05 -26.87
CA TYR A 161 -0.21 10.27 -25.84
C TYR A 161 -1.59 9.71 -26.24
N ALA A 162 -2.07 10.03 -27.45
CA ALA A 162 -3.25 9.39 -28.02
C ALA A 162 -2.94 8.01 -28.61
N LEU A 163 -1.65 7.70 -28.84
CA LEU A 163 -1.19 6.39 -29.28
C LEU A 163 -0.87 5.50 -28.07
N PRO A 164 -0.83 4.17 -28.25
CA PRO A 164 -0.48 3.27 -27.16
C PRO A 164 0.93 3.50 -26.61
N ALA A 165 1.09 3.28 -25.31
CA ALA A 165 2.40 3.16 -24.68
C ALA A 165 3.02 1.79 -25.06
N ASP A 166 4.10 1.81 -25.85
CA ASP A 166 4.72 0.62 -26.43
C ASP A 166 6.23 0.48 -26.12
N VAL A 167 6.87 1.52 -25.60
CA VAL A 167 8.28 1.50 -25.23
C VAL A 167 8.45 0.84 -23.87
N ALA A 168 8.96 -0.39 -23.86
CA ALA A 168 9.23 -1.13 -22.65
C ALA A 168 10.33 -0.49 -21.80
N LYS A 169 10.10 -0.44 -20.49
CA LYS A 169 11.02 0.02 -19.45
C LYS A 169 11.03 -0.97 -18.30
N SER A 170 12.19 -1.15 -17.70
CA SER A 170 12.37 -1.96 -16.50
C SER A 170 13.25 -1.19 -15.53
N GLN A 171 12.76 -1.02 -14.31
CA GLN A 171 13.45 -0.25 -13.27
C GLN A 171 13.43 -1.03 -11.97
N ILE A 172 14.49 -0.90 -11.19
CA ILE A 172 14.60 -1.48 -9.85
C ILE A 172 14.78 -0.34 -8.86
N TYR A 173 13.95 -0.31 -7.83
CA TYR A 173 14.01 0.65 -6.75
C TYR A 173 14.38 -0.05 -5.46
N GLN A 174 15.31 0.53 -4.71
CA GLN A 174 15.61 0.11 -3.34
C GLN A 174 14.85 1.02 -2.37
N LEU A 175 14.16 0.44 -1.40
CA LEU A 175 13.68 1.20 -0.24
C LEU A 175 14.85 1.51 0.68
N LYS A 176 15.22 2.79 0.78
CA LYS A 176 16.29 3.29 1.63
C LYS A 176 15.82 4.57 2.31
N ASP A 177 15.91 4.64 3.63
CA ASP A 177 15.55 5.83 4.42
C ASP A 177 14.13 6.35 4.12
N ASN A 178 13.16 5.42 3.99
CA ASN A 178 11.77 5.70 3.58
C ASN A 178 11.64 6.38 2.21
N GLN A 179 12.56 6.11 1.29
CA GLN A 179 12.52 6.58 -0.09
C GLN A 179 12.77 5.43 -1.07
N LEU A 180 12.12 5.48 -2.23
CA LEU A 180 12.43 4.59 -3.35
C LEU A 180 13.56 5.19 -4.19
N VAL A 181 14.75 4.60 -4.07
CA VAL A 181 15.95 5.04 -4.81
C VAL A 181 16.17 4.14 -6.02
N LEU A 182 16.13 4.72 -7.22
CA LEU A 182 16.40 4.01 -8.46
C LEU A 182 17.83 3.43 -8.45
N GLN A 183 17.93 2.14 -8.72
CA GLN A 183 19.19 1.43 -8.88
C GLN A 183 19.60 1.45 -10.35
N LYS A 184 20.89 1.69 -10.60
CA LYS A 184 21.50 1.68 -11.94
C LYS A 184 21.98 0.29 -12.31
#